data_AF-A0A2V8C9K1-F1
#
_entry.id   AF-A0A2V8C9K1-F1
#
_cell.length_a   1.000
_cell.length_b   1.000
_cell.length_c   1.000
_cell.angle_alpha   90.00
_cell.angle_beta   90.00
_cell.angle_gamma   90.00
#
_symmetry.space_group_name_H-M   'P 1'
#
loop_
_entity.id
_entity.type
_entity.pdbx_description
1 polymer ?
#
loop_
_entity_poly.entity_id
_entity_poly.type
_entity_poly.pdbx_seq_one_letter_code
_entity_poly.pdbx_strand_id
1 'polypeptide(L)'
;MSSEIDVNSAQIVNAPDVRQWRETAKITRVSFDGATTRIAFDKQDGPNRWPDVRPAGWDGDLQYTMWLFLQIRDKWVGSGFIQMWHGRDGSGSAADPDVPSTYHDHWYYGTRWAPMHEHGAIKPGELIGFMVTSGNARDSVGPFGPKERSNIVVVKAADNATYTFDREPAPQPVSVAQPNTGGVSPVVTVDLQAVMTKLATMDAKLDEIVAASARLSAIFKDIQQHGLPR
;
A
#
# COMPACT_ATOMS: atom_id res chain seq x y z
N MET A 1 12.47 3.49 8.76
CA MET A 1 12.98 2.26 8.10
C MET A 1 12.72 2.31 6.60
N SER A 2 13.74 2.03 5.79
CA SER A 2 13.68 1.81 4.34
C SER A 2 13.10 0.42 4.03
N SER A 3 12.36 0.28 2.92
CA SER A 3 11.86 -1.02 2.44
C SER A 3 13.00 -2.04 2.29
N GLU A 4 12.75 -3.29 2.66
CA GLU A 4 13.76 -4.37 2.59
C GLU A 4 14.05 -4.82 1.16
N ILE A 5 13.08 -4.62 0.26
CA ILE A 5 13.22 -4.78 -1.18
C ILE A 5 13.17 -3.38 -1.81
N ASP A 6 14.17 -3.04 -2.63
CA ASP A 6 14.07 -1.87 -3.50
C ASP A 6 13.11 -2.19 -4.66
N VAL A 7 11.90 -1.65 -4.57
CA VAL A 7 10.85 -1.83 -5.59
C VAL A 7 11.31 -1.38 -6.99
N ASN A 8 12.26 -0.43 -7.09
CA ASN A 8 12.76 0.03 -8.38
C ASN A 8 13.58 -1.04 -9.10
N SER A 9 14.23 -1.91 -8.33
CA SER A 9 15.03 -3.03 -8.85
C SER A 9 14.19 -4.30 -9.10
N ALA A 10 12.98 -4.38 -8.54
CA ALA A 10 12.12 -5.55 -8.66
C ALA A 10 11.46 -5.62 -10.05
N GLN A 11 11.29 -6.84 -10.56
CA GLN A 11 10.44 -7.10 -11.72
C GLN A 11 8.98 -7.14 -11.27
N ILE A 12 8.12 -6.33 -11.89
CA ILE A 12 6.68 -6.35 -11.66
C ILE A 12 6.02 -7.10 -12.81
N VAL A 13 5.17 -8.08 -12.51
CA VAL A 13 4.45 -8.89 -13.50
C VAL A 13 2.95 -8.80 -13.29
N ASN A 14 2.20 -8.65 -14.38
CA ASN A 14 0.72 -8.64 -14.40
C ASN A 14 0.05 -7.76 -13.32
N ALA A 15 0.65 -6.60 -13.06
CA ALA A 15 0.22 -5.60 -12.10
C ALA A 15 0.69 -4.21 -12.56
N PRO A 16 0.08 -3.10 -12.11
CA PRO A 16 0.48 -1.77 -12.54
C PRO A 16 1.91 -1.45 -12.08
N ASP A 17 2.58 -0.52 -12.77
CA ASP A 17 3.86 -0.03 -12.29
C ASP A 17 3.66 0.84 -11.04
N VAL A 18 4.10 0.29 -9.90
CA VAL A 18 4.00 0.92 -8.57
C VAL A 18 5.31 1.53 -8.08
N ARG A 19 6.37 1.53 -8.89
CA ARG A 19 7.69 2.04 -8.48
C ARG A 19 7.64 3.52 -8.09
N GLN A 20 6.83 4.28 -8.79
CA GLN A 20 6.63 5.72 -8.56
C GLN A 20 5.47 6.01 -7.59
N TRP A 21 4.82 5.00 -7.02
CA TRP A 21 3.75 5.22 -6.04
C TRP A 21 4.36 5.62 -4.70
N ARG A 22 3.70 6.56 -4.02
CA ARG A 22 4.19 7.11 -2.76
C ARG A 22 4.11 6.04 -1.67
N GLU A 23 5.20 5.85 -0.93
CA GLU A 23 5.21 4.98 0.24
C GLU A 23 4.59 5.73 1.43
N THR A 24 3.29 5.52 1.70
CA THR A 24 2.54 6.25 2.75
C THR A 24 1.95 5.33 3.82
N ALA A 25 1.95 4.02 3.58
CA ALA A 25 1.55 3.01 4.55
C ALA A 25 2.76 2.29 5.13
N LYS A 26 2.60 1.74 6.33
CA LYS A 26 3.58 0.87 6.99
C LYS A 26 2.92 -0.44 7.40
N ILE A 27 3.45 -1.55 6.87
CA ILE A 27 3.09 -2.90 7.33
C ILE A 27 3.67 -3.08 8.73
N THR A 28 2.82 -3.48 9.67
CA THR A 28 3.17 -3.70 11.08
C THR A 28 3.11 -5.18 11.45
N ARG A 29 2.38 -6.00 10.70
CA ARG A 29 2.30 -7.44 10.93
C ARG A 29 2.01 -8.21 9.66
N VAL A 30 2.67 -9.37 9.52
CA VAL A 30 2.29 -10.45 8.61
C VAL A 30 2.07 -11.70 9.45
N SER A 31 0.96 -12.41 9.26
CA SER A 31 0.71 -13.65 10.00
C SER A 31 -0.01 -14.70 9.18
N PHE A 32 0.32 -15.95 9.46
CA PHE A 32 -0.25 -17.17 8.93
C PHE A 32 -0.66 -18.05 10.10
N ASP A 33 -1.83 -18.70 10.04
CA ASP A 33 -2.35 -19.60 11.08
C ASP A 33 -2.62 -21.03 10.56
N GLY A 34 -2.02 -21.39 9.42
CA GLY A 34 -2.25 -22.64 8.70
C GLY A 34 -3.43 -22.58 7.73
N ALA A 35 -4.25 -21.51 7.78
CA ALA A 35 -5.45 -21.37 6.94
C ALA A 35 -5.52 -20.00 6.26
N THR A 36 -5.12 -18.94 6.96
CA THR A 36 -5.38 -17.57 6.56
C THR A 36 -4.12 -16.72 6.60
N THR A 37 -3.89 -16.00 5.51
CA THR A 37 -2.87 -14.94 5.43
C THR A 37 -3.46 -13.61 5.86
N ARG A 38 -2.80 -12.92 6.80
CA ARG A 38 -3.19 -11.58 7.27
C ARG A 38 -2.03 -10.61 7.17
N ILE A 39 -2.31 -9.41 6.66
CA ILE A 39 -1.39 -8.27 6.67
C ILE A 39 -2.08 -7.13 7.42
N ALA A 40 -1.41 -6.61 8.45
CA ALA A 40 -1.84 -5.41 9.16
C ALA A 40 -0.96 -4.22 8.79
N PHE A 41 -1.56 -3.06 8.60
CA PHE A 41 -0.85 -1.83 8.24
C PHE A 41 -1.59 -0.57 8.69
N ASP A 42 -0.86 0.55 8.83
CA ASP A 42 -1.38 1.79 9.45
C ASP A 42 -2.35 2.62 8.59
N LYS A 43 -2.65 2.16 7.37
CA LYS A 43 -3.68 2.71 6.46
C LYS A 43 -4.90 1.80 6.30
N GLN A 44 -4.97 0.72 7.08
CA GLN A 44 -6.08 -0.24 7.03
C GLN A 44 -7.34 0.30 7.71
N ASP A 45 -7.19 0.98 8.84
CA ASP A 45 -8.29 1.46 9.69
C ASP A 45 -8.07 2.91 10.18
N GLY A 46 -9.09 3.48 10.83
CA GLY A 46 -9.04 4.79 11.47
C GLY A 46 -9.24 5.98 10.52
N PRO A 47 -9.01 7.22 10.98
CA PRO A 47 -9.30 8.42 10.18
C PRO A 47 -8.37 8.61 8.98
N ASN A 48 -7.19 7.99 9.00
CA ASN A 48 -6.17 8.11 7.94
C ASN A 48 -6.20 6.96 6.94
N ARG A 49 -7.16 6.04 7.05
CA ARG A 49 -7.27 4.83 6.22
C ARG A 49 -7.36 5.16 4.73
N TRP A 50 -6.90 4.26 3.89
CA TRP A 50 -7.14 4.37 2.45
C TRP A 50 -8.63 4.26 2.10
N PRO A 51 -9.11 5.04 1.12
CA PRO A 51 -10.49 4.98 0.70
C PRO A 51 -10.82 3.64 0.06
N ASP A 52 -12.09 3.26 0.16
CA ASP A 52 -12.65 2.20 -0.64
C ASP A 52 -12.86 2.68 -2.08
N VAL A 53 -12.61 1.79 -3.04
CA VAL A 53 -12.92 1.98 -4.45
C VAL A 53 -13.82 0.87 -4.93
N ARG A 54 -14.87 1.24 -5.66
CA ARG A 54 -15.78 0.28 -6.31
C ARG A 54 -15.50 0.24 -7.80
N PRO A 55 -15.02 -0.89 -8.35
CA PRO A 55 -14.97 -1.07 -9.79
C PRO A 55 -16.38 -0.99 -10.40
N ALA A 56 -16.50 -0.46 -11.61
CA ALA A 56 -17.78 -0.38 -12.29
C ALA A 56 -18.38 -1.79 -12.48
N GLY A 57 -19.65 -1.95 -12.11
CA GLY A 57 -20.36 -3.24 -12.20
C GLY A 57 -20.03 -4.25 -11.11
N TRP A 58 -19.31 -3.86 -10.05
CA TRP A 58 -19.07 -4.70 -8.88
C TRP A 58 -20.04 -4.39 -7.75
N ASP A 59 -20.44 -5.43 -7.01
CA ASP A 59 -21.35 -5.30 -5.86
C ASP A 59 -20.64 -4.82 -4.59
N GLY A 60 -19.32 -5.02 -4.52
CA GLY A 60 -18.50 -4.78 -3.32
C GLY A 60 -17.36 -3.79 -3.54
N ASP A 61 -16.98 -3.15 -2.44
CA ASP A 61 -15.87 -2.22 -2.36
C ASP A 61 -14.53 -2.92 -2.17
N LEU A 62 -13.46 -2.33 -2.69
CA LEU A 62 -12.09 -2.77 -2.48
C LEU A 62 -11.30 -1.66 -1.80
N GLN A 63 -10.54 -2.00 -0.77
CA GLN A 63 -9.69 -1.05 -0.06
C GLN A 63 -8.24 -1.12 -0.54
N TYR A 64 -7.70 -2.33 -0.67
CA TYR A 64 -6.30 -2.54 -1.01
C TYR A 64 -6.09 -3.86 -1.75
N THR A 65 -4.91 -3.99 -2.35
CA THR A 65 -4.42 -5.23 -2.96
C THR A 65 -3.16 -5.69 -2.23
N MET A 66 -3.11 -6.97 -1.87
CA MET A 66 -1.93 -7.64 -1.32
C MET A 66 -1.00 -8.08 -2.45
N TRP A 67 0.29 -7.84 -2.25
CA TRP A 67 1.35 -8.22 -3.18
C TRP A 67 2.22 -9.31 -2.57
N LEU A 68 2.74 -10.17 -3.42
CA LEU A 68 3.77 -11.15 -3.12
C LEU A 68 4.99 -10.86 -3.98
N PHE A 69 6.17 -10.97 -3.38
CA PHE A 69 7.46 -10.95 -4.06
C PHE A 69 8.20 -12.26 -3.80
N LEU A 70 8.69 -12.89 -4.86
CA LEU A 70 9.52 -14.10 -4.83
C LEU A 70 10.93 -13.78 -5.30
N GLN A 71 11.92 -14.45 -4.72
CA GLN A 71 13.30 -14.37 -5.19
C GLN A 71 13.54 -15.42 -6.28
N ILE A 72 13.59 -14.99 -7.54
CA ILE A 72 13.74 -15.86 -8.71
C ILE A 72 15.04 -15.49 -9.43
N ARG A 73 16.00 -16.43 -9.47
CA ARG A 73 17.33 -16.24 -10.10
C ARG A 73 18.00 -14.93 -9.63
N ASP A 74 18.08 -14.78 -8.31
CA ASP A 74 18.66 -13.62 -7.60
C ASP A 74 17.97 -12.27 -7.84
N LYS A 75 16.75 -12.27 -8.39
CA LYS A 75 15.92 -11.06 -8.58
C LYS A 75 14.60 -11.19 -7.85
N TRP A 76 14.17 -10.08 -7.24
CA TRP A 76 12.81 -9.99 -6.72
C TRP A 76 11.82 -9.82 -7.86
N VAL A 77 10.83 -10.70 -7.92
CA VAL A 77 9.72 -10.66 -8.87
C VAL A 77 8.42 -10.57 -8.09
N GLY A 78 7.57 -9.59 -8.36
CA GLY A 78 6.33 -9.40 -7.62
C GLY A 78 5.13 -9.01 -8.45
N SER A 79 3.95 -9.23 -7.86
CA SER A 79 2.65 -8.96 -8.47
C SER A 79 1.60 -8.70 -7.38
N GLY A 80 0.54 -7.96 -7.73
CA GLY A 80 -0.65 -7.77 -6.90
C GLY A 80 -1.65 -8.90 -7.14
N PHE A 81 -2.02 -9.62 -6.09
CA PHE A 81 -2.81 -10.85 -6.19
C PHE A 81 -4.17 -10.77 -5.54
N ILE A 82 -4.21 -10.48 -4.24
CA ILE A 82 -5.45 -10.58 -3.46
C ILE A 82 -6.04 -9.21 -3.23
N GLN A 83 -7.27 -9.03 -3.71
CA GLN A 83 -8.07 -7.83 -3.48
C GLN A 83 -8.78 -7.97 -2.13
N MET A 84 -8.71 -6.93 -1.31
CA MET A 84 -9.21 -6.92 0.06
C MET A 84 -10.21 -5.79 0.24
N TRP A 85 -11.39 -6.10 0.78
CA TRP A 85 -12.35 -5.10 1.25
C TRP A 85 -12.08 -4.74 2.71
N HIS A 86 -12.55 -3.57 3.13
CA HIS A 86 -12.42 -3.12 4.50
C HIS A 86 -13.12 -4.09 5.48
N GLY A 87 -12.46 -4.43 6.58
CA GLY A 87 -12.97 -5.37 7.59
C GLY A 87 -12.84 -6.86 7.25
N ARG A 88 -12.24 -7.23 6.10
CA ARG A 88 -11.90 -8.63 5.81
C ARG A 88 -10.77 -9.10 6.74
N ASP A 89 -10.98 -10.20 7.46
CA ASP A 89 -10.02 -10.74 8.46
C ASP A 89 -8.72 -11.29 7.83
N GLY A 90 -8.74 -11.68 6.56
CA GLY A 90 -7.58 -12.19 5.83
C GLY A 90 -7.96 -12.92 4.55
N SER A 91 -6.97 -13.46 3.86
CA SER A 91 -7.17 -14.33 2.70
C SER A 91 -7.10 -15.80 3.09
N GLY A 92 -7.97 -16.65 2.54
CA GLY A 92 -8.09 -18.07 2.88
C GLY A 92 -9.05 -18.38 4.03
N SER A 93 -9.28 -19.67 4.24
CA SER A 93 -10.12 -20.22 5.32
C SER A 93 -9.65 -21.64 5.67
N ALA A 94 -10.18 -22.23 6.74
CA ALA A 94 -9.84 -23.62 7.09
C ALA A 94 -10.23 -24.63 6.00
N ALA A 95 -11.29 -24.35 5.23
CA ALA A 95 -11.75 -25.22 4.13
C ALA A 95 -10.99 -24.98 2.82
N ASP A 96 -10.37 -23.81 2.67
CA ASP A 96 -9.59 -23.40 1.50
C ASP A 96 -8.37 -22.57 1.97
N PRO A 97 -7.31 -23.26 2.44
CA PRO A 97 -6.16 -22.60 3.05
C PRO A 97 -5.39 -21.73 2.06
N ASP A 98 -5.15 -20.48 2.44
CA ASP A 98 -4.35 -19.54 1.66
C ASP A 98 -3.12 -19.10 2.45
N VAL A 99 -2.05 -19.88 2.31
CA VAL A 99 -0.78 -19.79 3.04
C VAL A 99 0.38 -20.01 2.07
N PRO A 100 1.63 -19.65 2.44
CA PRO A 100 2.77 -19.68 1.51
C PRO A 100 2.92 -20.96 0.68
N SER A 101 2.75 -22.14 1.27
CA SER A 101 2.87 -23.41 0.52
C SER A 101 1.79 -23.59 -0.57
N THR A 102 0.61 -22.98 -0.43
CA THR A 102 -0.52 -23.12 -1.35
C THR A 102 -0.68 -21.95 -2.33
N TYR A 103 0.06 -20.84 -2.16
CA TYR A 103 -0.05 -19.68 -3.04
C TYR A 103 0.18 -19.98 -4.54
N HIS A 104 0.95 -21.01 -4.87
CA HIS A 104 1.15 -21.37 -6.29
C HIS A 104 -0.14 -21.83 -6.98
N ASP A 105 -1.05 -22.43 -6.24
CA ASP A 105 -2.36 -22.87 -6.74
C ASP A 105 -3.39 -21.73 -6.75
N HIS A 106 -3.19 -20.69 -5.95
CA HIS A 106 -4.20 -19.65 -5.70
C HIS A 106 -3.82 -18.27 -6.25
N TRP A 107 -2.56 -17.85 -6.08
CA TRP A 107 -2.09 -16.50 -6.39
C TRP A 107 -1.44 -16.48 -7.76
N TYR A 108 -0.49 -17.37 -8.04
CA TYR A 108 0.28 -17.40 -9.30
C TYR A 108 0.09 -18.69 -10.09
N TYR A 109 -1.15 -19.17 -10.18
CA TYR A 109 -1.54 -20.46 -10.78
C TYR A 109 -1.52 -20.54 -12.30
N GLY A 110 -1.20 -19.45 -12.99
CA GLY A 110 -1.24 -19.39 -14.45
C GLY A 110 -0.08 -18.64 -15.06
N THR A 111 0.22 -18.97 -16.31
CA THR A 111 1.33 -18.42 -17.09
C THR A 111 1.33 -16.89 -17.22
N ARG A 112 0.18 -16.23 -17.00
CA ARG A 112 0.11 -14.75 -16.96
C ARG A 112 0.96 -14.12 -15.86
N TRP A 113 1.33 -14.87 -14.83
CA TRP A 113 2.25 -14.41 -13.77
C TRP A 113 3.66 -14.98 -13.93
N ALA A 114 4.02 -15.52 -15.09
CA ALA A 114 5.41 -15.92 -15.33
C ALA A 114 6.37 -14.73 -15.10
N PRO A 115 7.53 -14.94 -14.44
CA PRO A 115 8.10 -16.24 -14.05
C PRO A 115 7.65 -16.77 -12.68
N MET A 116 6.77 -16.08 -11.93
CA MET A 116 6.31 -16.54 -10.62
C MET A 116 5.57 -17.88 -10.72
N HIS A 117 4.75 -18.06 -11.76
CA HIS A 117 4.10 -19.35 -12.03
C HIS A 117 5.11 -20.51 -12.16
N GLU A 118 6.24 -20.27 -12.82
CA GLU A 118 7.29 -21.26 -13.04
C GLU A 118 8.12 -21.55 -11.78
N HIS A 119 8.13 -20.63 -10.81
CA HIS A 119 8.73 -20.88 -9.50
C HIS A 119 8.03 -22.04 -8.79
N GLY A 120 6.71 -22.16 -8.96
CA GLY A 120 5.91 -23.17 -8.27
C GLY A 120 5.86 -22.95 -6.76
N ALA A 121 5.54 -24.01 -6.01
CA ALA A 121 5.33 -23.96 -4.57
C ALA A 121 6.52 -23.32 -3.81
N ILE A 122 6.18 -22.39 -2.90
CA ILE A 122 7.16 -21.78 -1.98
C ILE A 122 7.51 -22.81 -0.91
N LYS A 123 8.81 -23.03 -0.69
CA LYS A 123 9.28 -23.98 0.32
C LYS A 123 9.38 -23.31 1.69
N PRO A 124 9.17 -24.06 2.79
CA PRO A 124 9.40 -23.55 4.13
C PRO A 124 10.81 -22.96 4.28
N GLY A 125 10.89 -21.75 4.83
CA GLY A 125 12.13 -21.02 5.05
C GLY A 125 12.60 -20.14 3.89
N GLU A 126 12.01 -20.25 2.69
CA GLU A 126 12.30 -19.34 1.57
C GLU A 126 11.94 -17.90 1.92
N LEU A 127 12.72 -16.93 1.43
CA LEU A 127 12.42 -15.53 1.65
C LEU A 127 11.33 -15.07 0.69
N ILE A 128 10.26 -14.51 1.23
CA ILE A 128 9.15 -13.92 0.48
C ILE A 128 8.86 -12.51 0.96
N GLY A 129 8.54 -11.62 0.03
CA GLY A 129 8.23 -10.23 0.31
C GLY A 129 6.74 -9.93 0.25
N PHE A 130 6.27 -9.02 1.11
CA PHE A 130 4.90 -8.52 1.11
C PHE A 130 4.84 -7.00 1.01
N MET A 131 3.83 -6.52 0.29
CA MET A 131 3.48 -5.10 0.17
C MET A 131 1.96 -5.00 -0.01
N VAL A 132 1.39 -3.84 0.29
CA VAL A 132 0.01 -3.50 -0.06
C VAL A 132 -0.04 -2.20 -0.87
N THR A 133 -1.03 -2.09 -1.74
CA THR A 133 -1.34 -0.87 -2.51
C THR A 133 -2.79 -0.49 -2.36
N SER A 134 -3.11 0.80 -2.42
CA SER A 134 -4.50 1.26 -2.37
C SER A 134 -5.30 0.87 -3.62
N GLY A 135 -6.52 0.36 -3.41
CA GLY A 135 -7.44 -0.07 -4.45
C GLY A 135 -7.04 -1.36 -5.17
N ASN A 136 -7.49 -1.51 -6.41
CA ASN A 136 -7.28 -2.73 -7.21
C ASN A 136 -6.02 -2.65 -8.08
N ALA A 137 -4.98 -3.38 -7.69
CA ALA A 137 -3.76 -3.53 -8.48
C ALA A 137 -3.64 -4.89 -9.20
N ARG A 138 -4.62 -5.78 -9.05
CA ARG A 138 -4.59 -7.09 -9.69
C ARG A 138 -4.82 -6.96 -11.20
N ASP A 139 -4.07 -7.73 -11.99
CA ASP A 139 -4.20 -7.83 -13.45
C ASP A 139 -4.08 -6.47 -14.19
N SER A 140 -3.55 -5.42 -13.55
CA SER A 140 -3.45 -4.05 -14.08
C SER A 140 -4.76 -3.39 -14.49
N VAL A 141 -5.92 -3.93 -14.10
CA VAL A 141 -7.22 -3.46 -14.61
C VAL A 141 -7.79 -2.25 -13.85
N GLY A 142 -7.33 -1.98 -12.62
CA GLY A 142 -7.90 -0.94 -11.77
C GLY A 142 -9.35 -1.24 -11.35
N PRO A 143 -10.07 -0.28 -10.75
CA PRO A 143 -9.65 1.07 -10.38
C PRO A 143 -8.60 1.07 -9.27
N PHE A 144 -7.62 1.95 -9.42
CA PHE A 144 -6.64 2.22 -8.37
C PHE A 144 -7.22 3.22 -7.36
N GLY A 145 -6.82 3.11 -6.10
CA GLY A 145 -7.03 4.20 -5.14
C GLY A 145 -6.02 5.34 -5.39
N PRO A 146 -5.73 6.16 -4.37
CA PRO A 146 -4.52 6.97 -4.39
C PRO A 146 -3.31 6.14 -4.81
N LYS A 147 -2.40 6.70 -5.62
CA LYS A 147 -1.14 6.03 -6.05
C LYS A 147 -0.16 5.92 -4.89
N GLU A 148 -0.53 5.08 -3.94
CA GLU A 148 0.10 4.89 -2.64
C GLU A 148 0.30 3.41 -2.35
N ARG A 149 1.44 3.10 -1.74
CA ARG A 149 1.85 1.75 -1.34
C ARG A 149 2.39 1.74 0.08
N SER A 150 2.55 0.55 0.64
CA SER A 150 3.34 0.34 1.84
C SER A 150 4.83 0.22 1.55
N ASN A 151 5.63 0.17 2.62
CA ASN A 151 6.94 -0.47 2.56
C ASN A 151 6.82 -1.95 2.16
N ILE A 152 7.92 -2.51 1.67
CA ILE A 152 8.06 -3.95 1.45
C ILE A 152 8.76 -4.58 2.65
N VAL A 153 8.17 -5.62 3.21
CA VAL A 153 8.73 -6.44 4.30
C VAL A 153 9.08 -7.83 3.79
N VAL A 154 10.17 -8.44 4.26
CA VAL A 154 10.55 -9.81 3.91
C VAL A 154 10.41 -10.72 5.13
N VAL A 155 9.85 -11.91 4.91
CA VAL A 155 9.71 -12.94 5.94
C VAL A 155 10.23 -14.28 5.41
N LYS A 156 10.60 -15.18 6.32
CA LYS A 156 10.80 -16.59 5.97
C LYS A 156 9.45 -17.25 5.81
N ALA A 157 9.20 -17.93 4.70
CA ALA A 157 7.94 -18.61 4.44
C ALA A 157 7.67 -19.69 5.49
N ALA A 158 6.48 -19.66 6.06
CA ALA A 158 5.94 -20.66 6.96
C ALA A 158 4.42 -20.58 6.88
N ASP A 159 3.75 -21.72 6.99
CA ASP A 159 2.28 -21.74 6.93
C ASP A 159 1.64 -21.35 8.27
N ASN A 160 2.41 -21.37 9.36
CA ASN A 160 1.98 -20.90 10.68
C ASN A 160 3.11 -20.11 11.35
N ALA A 161 3.00 -18.78 11.32
CA ALA A 161 3.97 -17.88 11.91
C ALA A 161 3.39 -16.46 12.02
N THR A 162 3.95 -15.66 12.92
CA THR A 162 3.64 -14.23 13.02
C THR A 162 4.94 -13.43 13.01
N TYR A 163 4.98 -12.41 12.16
CA TYR A 163 6.07 -11.45 12.01
C TYR A 163 5.53 -10.08 12.35
N THR A 164 6.22 -9.38 13.25
CA THR A 164 5.89 -8.02 13.66
C THR A 164 7.00 -7.08 13.25
N PHE A 165 6.62 -5.92 12.74
CA PHE A 165 7.54 -4.88 12.29
C PHE A 165 7.26 -3.64 13.13
N ASP A 166 8.32 -3.11 13.76
CA ASP A 166 8.18 -1.93 14.58
C ASP A 166 7.64 -0.78 13.73
N ARG A 167 6.57 -0.14 14.21
CA ARG A 167 6.23 1.19 13.73
C ARG A 167 7.38 2.07 14.18
N GLU A 168 8.10 2.71 13.27
CA GLU A 168 8.93 3.83 13.67
C GLU A 168 8.02 4.78 14.46
N PRO A 169 8.32 5.06 15.75
CA PRO A 169 7.58 6.08 16.46
C PRO A 169 7.60 7.31 15.56
N ALA A 170 6.47 8.00 15.39
CA ALA A 170 6.49 9.30 14.72
C ALA A 170 7.71 10.06 15.25
N PRO A 171 8.61 10.57 14.39
CA PRO A 171 9.96 10.93 14.77
C PRO A 171 9.91 11.67 16.10
N GLN A 172 10.35 11.00 17.17
CA GLN A 172 10.55 11.70 18.42
C GLN A 172 11.59 12.77 18.08
N PRO A 173 11.38 14.04 18.46
CA PRO A 173 12.37 15.07 18.21
C PRO A 173 13.70 14.55 18.75
N VAL A 174 14.65 14.33 17.84
CA VAL A 174 15.96 13.78 18.16
C VAL A 174 16.59 14.62 19.25
N SER A 175 16.74 14.06 20.44
CA SER A 175 17.56 14.66 21.49
C SER A 175 19.00 14.54 21.04
N VAL A 176 19.52 15.60 20.43
CA VAL A 176 20.93 15.71 20.07
C VAL A 176 21.70 15.74 21.38
N ALA A 177 22.61 14.78 21.59
CA ALA A 177 23.47 14.75 22.77
C ALA A 177 24.25 16.06 22.88
N GLN A 178 23.87 16.93 23.81
CA GLN A 178 24.65 18.12 24.17
C GLN A 178 25.77 17.72 25.13
N PRO A 179 27.00 18.23 24.96
CA PRO A 179 28.04 18.10 25.96
C PRO A 179 27.59 18.74 27.28
N ASN A 180 27.86 18.04 28.39
CA ASN A 180 27.57 18.48 29.75
C ASN A 180 28.00 19.94 30.01
N THR A 181 27.03 20.84 30.18
CA THR A 181 27.13 21.99 31.09
C THR A 181 25.74 22.24 31.70
N GLY A 182 25.69 22.30 33.03
CA GLY A 182 24.45 22.47 33.77
C GLY A 182 23.70 23.74 33.35
N GLY A 183 22.39 23.63 33.15
CA GLY A 183 21.51 24.74 32.81
C GLY A 183 20.14 24.23 32.37
N VAL A 184 19.10 24.80 32.98
CA VAL A 184 17.65 24.58 32.79
C VAL A 184 17.24 24.09 31.38
N SER A 185 16.48 23.00 31.30
CA SER A 185 15.96 22.41 30.05
C SER A 185 15.15 23.43 29.21
N PRO A 186 15.33 23.50 27.88
CA PRO A 186 14.49 24.34 27.04
C PRO A 186 13.16 23.63 26.78
N VAL A 187 12.07 24.37 26.96
CA VAL A 187 10.75 24.01 26.43
C VAL A 187 10.82 24.13 24.91
N VAL A 188 10.60 23.04 24.18
CA VAL A 188 10.42 23.10 22.72
C VAL A 188 9.02 23.65 22.46
N THR A 189 8.93 24.95 22.18
CA THR A 189 7.68 25.57 21.71
C THR A 189 7.45 25.20 20.25
N VAL A 190 6.39 24.44 20.00
CA VAL A 190 5.85 24.29 18.65
C VAL A 190 5.31 25.65 18.23
N ASP A 191 5.81 26.19 17.12
CA ASP A 191 5.29 27.41 16.51
C ASP A 191 3.91 27.11 15.89
N LEU A 192 2.88 27.18 16.73
CA LEU A 192 1.49 26.99 16.33
C LEU A 192 1.08 28.02 15.26
N GLN A 193 1.69 29.20 15.22
CA GLN A 193 1.41 30.21 14.21
C GLN A 193 1.90 29.76 12.83
N ALA A 194 3.09 29.16 12.75
CA ALA A 194 3.62 28.59 11.52
C ALA A 194 2.79 27.40 11.01
N VAL A 195 2.28 26.56 11.92
CA VAL A 195 1.38 25.45 11.57
C VAL A 195 0.05 25.96 11.03
N MET A 196 -0.58 26.92 11.72
CA MET A 196 -1.84 27.52 11.28
C MET A 196 -1.72 28.28 9.96
N THR A 197 -0.58 28.92 9.71
CA THR A 197 -0.30 29.58 8.42
C THR A 197 -0.24 28.57 7.27
N LYS A 198 0.38 27.40 7.50
CA LYS A 198 0.42 26.32 6.50
C LYS A 198 -0.97 25.72 6.25
N LEU A 199 -1.78 25.53 7.29
CA LEU A 199 -3.18 25.08 7.17
C LEU A 199 -4.00 26.07 6.33
N ALA A 200 -3.96 27.36 6.65
CA ALA A 200 -4.67 28.38 5.86
C ALA A 200 -4.21 28.42 4.38
N THR A 201 -2.91 28.17 4.14
CA THR A 201 -2.38 28.07 2.77
C THR A 201 -2.90 26.84 2.03
N MET A 202 -3.11 25.73 2.74
CA MET A 202 -3.70 24.51 2.15
C MET A 202 -5.18 24.70 1.85
N ASP A 203 -5.93 25.36 2.72
CA ASP A 203 -7.35 25.65 2.51
C ASP A 203 -7.55 26.56 1.28
N ALA A 204 -6.73 27.61 1.13
CA ALA A 204 -6.78 28.48 -0.05
C ALA A 204 -6.49 27.72 -1.36
N LYS A 205 -5.53 26.79 -1.35
CA LYS A 205 -5.24 25.93 -2.51
C LYS A 205 -6.38 24.97 -2.83
N LEU A 206 -7.09 24.48 -1.80
CA LEU A 206 -8.26 23.63 -1.99
C LEU A 206 -9.40 24.42 -2.66
N ASP A 207 -9.64 25.65 -2.23
CA ASP A 207 -10.64 26.54 -2.84
C ASP A 207 -10.32 26.84 -4.31
N GLU A 208 -9.04 27.06 -4.65
CA GLU A 208 -8.61 27.25 -6.04
C GLU A 208 -8.88 26.02 -6.91
N ILE A 209 -8.63 24.81 -6.39
CA ILE A 209 -8.89 23.55 -7.10
C ILE A 209 -10.40 23.35 -7.30
N VAL A 210 -11.22 23.63 -6.28
CA VAL A 210 -12.68 23.54 -6.38
C VAL A 210 -13.20 24.53 -7.42
N ALA A 211 -12.70 25.77 -7.43
CA ALA A 211 -13.06 26.76 -8.43
C ALA A 211 -12.65 26.35 -9.85
N ALA A 212 -11.45 25.78 -10.03
CA ALA A 212 -10.98 25.26 -11.31
C ALA A 212 -11.86 24.09 -11.80
N SER A 213 -12.25 23.18 -10.91
CA SER A 213 -13.15 22.07 -11.21
C SER A 213 -14.55 22.55 -11.65
N ALA A 214 -15.09 23.57 -10.99
CA ALA A 214 -16.37 24.18 -11.38
C ALA A 214 -16.30 24.82 -12.78
N ARG A 215 -15.19 25.50 -13.11
CA ARG A 215 -14.97 26.08 -14.44
C ARG A 215 -14.89 25.01 -15.53
N LEU A 216 -14.13 23.93 -15.29
CA LEU A 216 -14.06 22.80 -16.21
C LEU A 216 -15.43 22.16 -16.44
N SER A 217 -16.19 21.97 -15.36
CA SER A 217 -17.55 21.41 -15.44
C SER A 217 -18.48 22.30 -16.27
N ALA A 218 -18.37 23.62 -16.14
CA ALA A 218 -19.14 24.57 -16.96
C ALA A 218 -18.75 24.49 -18.44
N ILE A 219 -17.45 24.41 -18.76
CA ILE A 219 -16.96 24.25 -20.14
C ILE A 219 -17.47 22.95 -20.76
N PHE A 220 -17.42 21.83 -20.04
CA PHE A 220 -17.95 20.56 -20.54
C PHE A 220 -19.45 20.63 -20.83
N LYS A 221 -20.22 21.29 -19.96
CA LYS A 221 -21.66 21.47 -20.16
C LYS A 221 -21.97 22.35 -21.38
N ASP A 222 -21.20 23.41 -21.60
CA ASP A 222 -21.33 24.29 -22.76
C ASP A 222 -21.04 23.55 -24.07
N ILE A 223 -19.95 22.77 -24.12
CA ILE A 223 -19.60 21.92 -25.27
C ILE A 223 -20.70 20.89 -25.57
N GLN A 224 -21.31 20.30 -24.54
CA GLN A 224 -22.42 19.35 -24.72
C GLN A 224 -23.68 20.02 -25.30
N GLN A 225 -23.93 21.29 -25.00
CA GLN A 225 -25.12 22.02 -25.41
C GLN A 225 -24.97 22.70 -26.77
N HIS A 226 -23.78 23.20 -27.10
CA HIS A 226 -23.56 24.07 -28.25
C HIS A 226 -22.51 23.53 -29.26
N GLY A 227 -21.88 22.40 -28.96
CA GLY A 227 -20.74 21.90 -29.72
C GLY A 227 -19.46 22.66 -29.40
N LEU A 228 -18.35 22.28 -30.02
CA LEU A 228 -17.07 22.96 -29.82
C LEU A 228 -17.15 24.42 -30.35
N PRO A 229 -16.68 25.42 -29.59
CA PRO A 229 -16.51 26.76 -30.12
C PRO A 229 -15.54 26.71 -31.32
N ARG A 230 -15.93 27.34 -32.43
CA ARG A 230 -15.08 27.44 -33.63
C ARG A 230 -13.89 28.37 -33.40
#